data_AF-X7S7Y4-F1
#
_entry.id   AF-X7S7Y4-F1
#
_cell.length_a   1.000
_cell.length_b   1.000
_cell.length_c   1.000
_cell.angle_alpha   90.00
_cell.angle_beta   90.00
_cell.angle_gamma   90.00
#
_symmetry.space_group_name_H-M   'P 1'
#
loop_
_entity.id
_entity.type
_entity.pdbx_description
1 polymer ?
#
loop_
_entity_poly.entity_id
_entity_poly.type
_entity_poly.pdbx_seq_one_letter_code
_entity_poly.pdbx_strand_id
1 'polypeptide(L)'
;MDKYFYFDDIFEDYTKYSLKISKNLYLKSGLYPIIDQGKEEIAGYSDKNANIFDKIPVIIFGDHTRIFKYIDYPFFLGADGVKILKNTSSLFLDKYLYYSLKNFKIPNTGYNRHFKWLKD
;
A
#
# COMPACT_ATOMS: atom_id res chain seq x y z
N MET A 1 15.57 13.70 -26.51
CA MET A 1 16.10 13.71 -25.13
C MET A 1 15.16 12.84 -24.32
N ASP A 2 15.63 11.69 -23.84
CA ASP A 2 14.76 10.77 -23.12
C ASP A 2 14.37 11.39 -21.78
N LYS A 3 13.07 11.43 -21.50
CA LYS A 3 12.53 11.94 -20.24
C LYS A 3 12.39 10.77 -19.29
N TYR A 4 13.23 10.74 -18.26
CA TYR A 4 13.10 9.80 -17.15
C TYR A 4 12.13 10.35 -16.09
N PHE A 5 11.37 9.46 -15.47
CA PHE A 5 10.54 9.76 -14.31
C PHE A 5 11.07 8.95 -13.14
N TYR A 6 11.31 9.63 -12.02
CA TYR A 6 11.72 9.00 -10.77
C TYR A 6 10.50 8.62 -9.94
N PHE A 7 10.71 7.76 -8.94
CA PHE A 7 9.64 7.31 -8.06
C PHE A 7 8.88 8.48 -7.41
N ASP A 8 9.61 9.46 -6.88
CA ASP A 8 9.03 10.62 -6.19
C ASP A 8 8.37 11.63 -7.16
N ASP A 9 8.55 11.49 -8.48
CA ASP A 9 7.78 12.24 -9.49
C ASP A 9 6.37 11.66 -9.70
N ILE A 10 6.16 10.41 -9.29
CA ILE A 10 4.93 9.65 -9.56
C ILE A 10 4.16 9.38 -8.27
N PHE A 11 4.86 9.04 -7.19
CA PHE A 11 4.24 8.57 -5.95
C PHE A 11 4.53 9.48 -4.76
N GLU A 12 3.50 9.67 -3.92
CA GLU A 12 3.66 10.20 -2.57
C GLU A 12 3.28 9.12 -1.52
N ASP A 13 4.03 9.07 -0.42
CA ASP A 13 3.73 8.19 0.72
C ASP A 13 2.57 8.76 1.56
N TYR A 14 1.40 8.16 1.39
CA TYR A 14 0.15 8.54 2.05
C TYR A 14 -0.08 7.82 3.38
N THR A 15 0.88 7.02 3.86
CA THR A 15 0.73 6.23 5.09
C THR A 15 0.35 7.09 6.29
N LYS A 16 0.91 8.32 6.37
CA LYS A 16 0.66 9.31 7.42
C LYS A 16 -0.80 9.77 7.52
N TYR A 17 -1.59 9.60 6.45
CA TYR A 17 -3.00 9.98 6.40
C TYR A 17 -3.95 8.86 6.82
N SER A 18 -3.43 7.67 7.18
CA SER A 18 -4.24 6.57 7.69
C SER A 18 -4.01 6.36 9.18
N LEU A 19 -5.03 5.87 9.88
CA LEU A 19 -4.89 5.36 11.23
C LEU A 19 -4.84 3.85 11.21
N LYS A 20 -3.89 3.30 11.95
CA LYS A 20 -3.63 1.87 12.00
C LYS A 20 -4.58 1.18 12.96
N ILE A 21 -5.09 0.02 12.57
CA ILE A 21 -5.81 -0.90 13.45
C ILE A 21 -4.84 -1.97 13.95
N SER A 22 -4.82 -2.17 15.28
CA SER A 22 -4.05 -3.25 15.90
C SER A 22 -4.62 -4.62 15.53
N LYS A 23 -3.75 -5.60 15.27
CA LYS A 23 -4.14 -6.94 14.79
C LYS A 23 -5.10 -7.68 15.71
N ASN A 24 -5.02 -7.46 17.02
CA ASN A 24 -5.94 -8.05 18.00
C ASN A 24 -7.39 -7.54 17.91
N LEU A 25 -7.63 -6.47 17.14
CA LEU A 25 -8.96 -5.89 16.90
C LEU A 25 -9.57 -6.33 15.56
N TYR A 26 -8.89 -7.19 14.80
CA TYR A 26 -9.38 -7.64 13.50
C TYR A 26 -10.57 -8.58 13.69
N LEU A 27 -11.64 -8.32 12.96
CA LEU A 27 -12.79 -9.21 12.86
C LEU A 27 -12.61 -10.18 11.69
N LYS A 28 -13.23 -11.36 11.77
CA LYS A 28 -13.27 -12.32 10.65
C LYS A 28 -14.15 -11.85 9.48
N SER A 29 -15.12 -11.00 9.77
CA SER A 29 -16.06 -10.40 8.83
C SER A 29 -16.47 -9.02 9.35
N GLY A 30 -16.82 -8.09 8.47
CA GLY A 30 -17.27 -6.75 8.84
C GLY A 30 -17.41 -5.84 7.62
N LEU A 31 -17.74 -4.58 7.87
CA LEU A 31 -18.07 -3.59 6.84
C LEU A 31 -16.85 -3.18 6.00
N TYR A 32 -15.73 -2.88 6.66
CA TYR A 32 -14.54 -2.38 5.98
C TYR A 32 -13.38 -3.38 6.07
N PRO A 33 -12.71 -3.69 4.95
CA PRO A 33 -11.55 -4.56 4.96
C PRO A 33 -10.35 -3.86 5.61
N ILE A 34 -9.51 -4.65 6.26
CA ILE A 34 -8.22 -4.23 6.81
C ILE A 34 -7.13 -4.78 5.90
N ILE A 35 -6.27 -3.89 5.39
CA ILE A 35 -5.17 -4.24 4.51
C ILE A 35 -3.86 -4.07 5.28
N ASP A 36 -3.06 -5.13 5.37
CA ASP A 36 -1.74 -5.11 5.99
C ASP A 36 -0.63 -5.57 5.01
N GLN A 37 0.60 -5.67 5.52
CA GLN A 37 1.75 -6.12 4.75
C GLN A 37 1.74 -7.63 4.42
N GLY A 38 0.83 -8.41 4.99
CA GLY A 38 0.77 -9.87 4.86
C GLY A 38 0.39 -10.36 3.46
N LYS A 39 0.46 -11.67 3.27
CA LYS A 39 0.17 -12.33 1.99
C LYS A 39 -1.31 -12.26 1.58
N GLU A 40 -2.21 -12.33 2.56
CA GLU A 40 -3.65 -12.28 2.32
C GLU A 40 -4.04 -10.93 1.74
N GLU A 41 -4.94 -10.92 0.77
CA GLU A 41 -5.44 -9.67 0.17
C GLU A 41 -6.14 -8.80 1.22
N ILE A 42 -6.98 -9.43 2.07
CA ILE A 42 -7.64 -8.84 3.22
C ILE A 42 -7.17 -9.57 4.47
N ALA A 43 -6.62 -8.85 5.44
CA ALA A 43 -6.09 -9.43 6.67
C ALA A 43 -7.15 -9.64 7.76
N GLY A 44 -8.29 -8.95 7.62
CA GLY A 44 -9.41 -8.96 8.54
C GLY A 44 -10.36 -7.81 8.23
N TYR A 45 -11.30 -7.54 9.12
CA TYR A 45 -12.32 -6.52 8.94
C TYR A 45 -12.50 -5.64 10.18
N SER A 46 -13.13 -4.48 9.99
CA SER A 46 -13.59 -3.61 11.08
C SER A 46 -14.95 -2.99 10.75
N ASP A 47 -15.80 -2.87 11.76
CA ASP A 47 -17.09 -2.17 11.66
C ASP A 47 -17.01 -0.71 12.15
N LYS A 48 -15.80 -0.20 12.42
CA LYS A 48 -15.61 1.21 12.79
C LYS A 48 -16.05 2.11 11.62
N ASN A 49 -16.74 3.19 11.97
CA ASN A 49 -17.27 4.17 11.01
C ASN A 49 -16.45 5.49 10.97
N ALA A 50 -15.25 5.49 11.53
CA ALA A 50 -14.36 6.64 11.57
C ALA A 50 -12.94 6.23 11.19
N ASN A 51 -12.17 7.16 10.61
CA ASN A 51 -10.77 6.98 10.22
C ASN A 51 -10.53 5.92 9.13
N ILE A 52 -11.55 5.68 8.31
CA ILE A 52 -11.45 4.86 7.10
C ILE A 52 -10.59 5.63 6.11
N PHE A 53 -9.64 4.95 5.47
CA PHE A 53 -8.87 5.56 4.39
C PHE A 53 -9.70 5.53 3.10
N ASP A 54 -9.94 6.69 2.51
CA ASP A 54 -10.81 6.90 1.35
C ASP A 54 -10.13 7.62 0.17
N LYS A 55 -8.83 7.93 0.27
CA LYS A 55 -8.06 8.59 -0.81
C LYS A 55 -7.61 7.60 -1.89
N ILE A 56 -8.54 6.82 -2.40
CA ILE A 56 -8.36 5.75 -3.38
C ILE A 56 -8.34 6.26 -4.85
N PRO A 57 -7.89 5.45 -5.83
CA PRO A 57 -7.14 4.20 -5.66
C PRO A 57 -5.73 4.45 -5.10
N VAL A 58 -5.14 3.43 -4.48
CA VAL A 58 -3.76 3.41 -3.98
C VAL A 58 -3.11 2.06 -4.20
N ILE A 59 -1.77 2.05 -4.15
CA ILE A 59 -0.99 0.81 -4.13
C ILE A 59 -0.42 0.65 -2.72
N ILE A 60 -0.71 -0.47 -2.10
CA ILE A 60 -0.15 -0.86 -0.81
C ILE A 60 1.14 -1.64 -1.05
N PHE A 61 2.20 -1.28 -0.33
CA PHE A 61 3.46 -2.02 -0.30
C PHE A 61 3.76 -2.54 1.11
N GLY A 62 3.95 -3.85 1.23
CA GLY A 62 4.43 -4.48 2.45
C GLY A 62 5.95 -4.32 2.57
N ASP A 63 6.40 -3.44 3.45
CA ASP A 63 7.80 -3.05 3.64
C ASP A 63 8.70 -4.25 4.01
N HIS A 64 8.20 -5.21 4.80
CA HIS A 64 8.95 -6.44 5.09
C HIS A 64 8.71 -7.56 4.07
N THR A 65 7.50 -7.65 3.50
CA THR A 65 7.11 -8.79 2.65
C THR A 65 7.38 -8.58 1.17
N ARG A 66 7.59 -7.33 0.76
CA ARG A 66 7.74 -6.86 -0.63
C ARG A 66 6.48 -7.07 -1.50
N ILE A 67 5.34 -7.30 -0.85
CA ILE A 67 4.07 -7.57 -1.54
C ILE A 67 3.40 -6.26 -1.92
N PHE A 68 2.90 -6.20 -3.15
CA PHE A 68 2.06 -5.11 -3.63
C PHE A 68 0.59 -5.52 -3.68
N LYS A 69 -0.31 -4.62 -3.26
CA LYS A 69 -1.76 -4.78 -3.40
C LYS A 69 -2.33 -3.51 -4.03
N TYR A 70 -3.26 -3.65 -4.96
CA TYR A 70 -3.98 -2.52 -5.54
C TYR A 70 -5.33 -2.40 -4.83
N ILE A 71 -5.63 -1.24 -4.27
CA ILE A 71 -6.84 -1.01 -3.48
C ILE A 71 -7.61 0.18 -4.06
N ASP A 72 -8.84 -0.07 -4.50
CA ASP A 72 -9.77 0.90 -5.09
C ASP A 72 -11.10 1.01 -4.33
N TYR A 73 -11.11 0.57 -3.08
CA TYR A 73 -12.25 0.67 -2.16
C TYR A 73 -11.79 1.19 -0.78
N PRO A 74 -12.66 1.83 0.02
CA PRO A 74 -12.30 2.31 1.35
C PRO A 74 -11.86 1.17 2.27
N PHE A 75 -10.81 1.40 3.06
CA PHE A 75 -10.21 0.36 3.89
C PHE A 75 -9.55 0.92 5.16
N PHE A 76 -9.20 0.04 6.08
CA PHE A 76 -8.35 0.37 7.23
C PHE A 76 -6.93 -0.17 7.05
N LEU A 77 -5.94 0.58 7.51
CA LEU A 77 -4.55 0.12 7.49
C LEU A 77 -4.26 -0.78 8.68
N GLY A 78 -3.58 -1.91 8.46
CA GLY A 78 -3.08 -2.77 9.51
C GLY A 78 -1.87 -2.22 10.27
N ALA A 79 -1.56 -2.84 11.41
CA ALA A 79 -0.64 -2.28 12.42
C ALA A 79 0.83 -2.06 11.97
N ASP A 80 1.36 -2.77 10.97
CA ASP A 80 2.81 -2.81 10.77
C ASP A 80 3.26 -2.87 9.32
N GLY A 81 4.39 -2.20 9.06
CA GLY A 81 5.19 -2.40 7.85
C GLY A 81 4.45 -2.13 6.55
N VAL A 82 3.41 -1.30 6.54
CA VAL A 82 2.66 -0.97 5.33
C VAL A 82 3.04 0.42 4.84
N LYS A 83 3.17 0.56 3.52
CA LYS A 83 3.29 1.83 2.81
C LYS A 83 2.09 2.02 1.89
N ILE A 84 1.48 3.21 1.93
CA ILE A 84 0.42 3.61 1.00
C ILE A 84 1.05 4.50 -0.07
N LEU A 85 1.11 4.01 -1.30
CA LEU A 85 1.65 4.74 -2.44
C LEU A 85 0.48 5.36 -3.21
N LYS A 86 0.39 6.68 -3.18
CA LYS A 86 -0.59 7.42 -3.97
C LYS A 86 0.06 7.94 -5.24
N ASN A 87 -0.49 7.58 -6.38
CA ASN A 87 -0.13 8.20 -7.65
C ASN A 87 -0.62 9.66 -7.66
N THR A 88 0.31 10.59 -7.84
CA THR A 88 0.03 12.03 -7.98
C THR A 88 0.29 12.53 -9.41
N SER A 89 0.76 11.65 -10.29
CA SER A 89 1.01 11.95 -11.69
C SER A 89 -0.25 11.77 -12.54
N SER A 90 -0.52 12.74 -13.42
CA SER A 90 -1.59 12.64 -14.43
C SER A 90 -1.16 11.86 -15.67
N LEU A 91 0.10 11.42 -15.76
CA LEU A 91 0.66 10.80 -16.95
C LEU A 91 0.46 9.28 -16.99
N PHE A 92 0.21 8.65 -15.85
CA PHE A 92 0.15 7.21 -15.71
C PHE A 92 -1.14 6.75 -15.07
N LEU A 93 -1.71 5.66 -15.59
CA LEU A 93 -2.85 4.99 -14.98
C LEU A 93 -2.40 4.19 -13.75
N ASP A 94 -3.19 4.22 -12.67
CA ASP A 94 -2.83 3.54 -11.41
C ASP A 94 -2.61 2.04 -11.59
N LYS A 95 -3.43 1.37 -12.41
CA LYS A 95 -3.26 -0.06 -12.71
C LYS A 95 -1.97 -0.35 -13.48
N TYR A 96 -1.57 0.53 -14.39
CA TYR A 96 -0.30 0.38 -15.10
C TYR A 96 0.88 0.44 -14.12
N LEU A 97 0.87 1.45 -13.24
CA LEU A 97 1.86 1.61 -12.18
C LEU A 97 1.92 0.41 -11.23
N TYR A 98 0.76 -0.12 -10.82
CA TYR A 98 0.68 -1.33 -10.00
C TYR A 98 1.36 -2.53 -10.66
N TYR A 99 1.05 -2.82 -11.93
CA TYR A 99 1.66 -3.94 -12.63
C TYR A 99 3.16 -3.71 -12.89
N SER A 100 3.59 -2.47 -13.11
CA SER A 100 5.01 -2.12 -13.20
C SER A 100 5.75 -2.44 -11.90
N LEU A 101 5.24 -1.94 -10.76
CA LEU A 101 5.81 -2.22 -9.44
C LEU A 101 5.80 -3.71 -9.08
N LYS A 102 4.73 -4.43 -9.43
CA LYS A 102 4.63 -5.88 -9.18
C LYS A 102 5.71 -6.70 -9.91
N ASN A 103 6.23 -6.19 -11.02
CA ASN A 103 7.33 -6.82 -11.78
C ASN A 103 8.70 -6.23 -11.45
N PHE A 104 8.76 -5.18 -10.63
CA PHE A 104 10.01 -4.55 -10.21
C PHE A 104 10.79 -5.48 -9.26
N LYS A 105 12.08 -5.68 -9.54
CA LYS A 105 12.92 -6.61 -8.78
C LYS A 105 13.42 -5.97 -7.50
N ILE A 106 12.77 -6.29 -6.39
CA ILE A 106 13.20 -5.88 -5.05
C ILE A 106 14.03 -7.00 -4.40
N PRO A 107 15.31 -6.78 -4.07
CA PRO A 107 16.16 -7.82 -3.49
C PRO A 107 15.58 -8.33 -2.17
N ASN A 108 15.69 -9.63 -1.94
CA ASN A 108 15.33 -10.22 -0.65
C ASN A 108 16.53 -10.12 0.29
N THR A 109 16.44 -9.29 1.32
CA THR A 109 17.50 -9.14 2.32
C THR A 109 17.10 -9.67 3.71
N GLY A 110 16.12 -10.57 3.78
CA GLY A 110 15.60 -11.08 5.05
C GLY A 110 14.53 -10.16 5.65
N TYR A 111 14.50 -10.03 6.98
CA TYR A 111 13.49 -9.25 7.71
C TYR A 111 13.75 -7.72 7.68
N ASN A 112 14.36 -7.21 6.61
CA ASN A 112 14.61 -5.79 6.45
C ASN A 112 13.38 -5.05 5.91
N ARG A 113 13.40 -3.72 6.03
CA ARG A 113 12.43 -2.80 5.41
C ARG A 113 12.86 -2.48 4.00
N HIS A 114 12.03 -2.79 3.01
CA HIS A 114 12.35 -2.74 1.60
C HIS A 114 11.90 -1.49 0.84
N PHE A 115 11.27 -0.52 1.51
CA PHE A 115 10.72 0.66 0.83
C PHE A 115 11.78 1.51 0.12
N LYS A 116 13.02 1.56 0.64
CA LYS A 116 14.11 2.35 0.02
C LYS A 116 14.41 1.93 -1.42
N TRP A 117 14.30 0.64 -1.73
CA TRP A 117 14.58 0.11 -3.08
C TRP A 117 13.56 0.54 -4.12
N LEU A 118 12.42 1.11 -3.72
CA LEU A 118 11.47 1.70 -4.68
C LEU A 118 11.89 3.10 -5.11
N LYS A 119 12.75 3.77 -4.33
CA LYS A 119 13.22 5.15 -4.58
C LYS A 119 14.58 5.19 -5.28
N ASP A 120 15.34 4.09 -5.20
CA ASP A 120 16.64 3.90 -5.85
C ASP A 120 16.48 3.59 -7.35
#